data_AF-A0A1Q4XVB7-F1
#
_entry.id   AF-A0A1Q4XVB7-F1
#
_cell.length_a   1.000
_cell.length_b   1.000
_cell.length_c   1.000
_cell.angle_alpha   90.00
_cell.angle_beta   90.00
_cell.angle_gamma   90.00
#
_symmetry.space_group_name_H-M   'P 1'
#
loop_
_entity.id
_entity.type
_entity.pdbx_description
1 polymer ?
#
loop_
_entity_poly.entity_id
_entity_poly.type
_entity_poly.pdbx_seq_one_letter_code
_entity_poly.pdbx_strand_id
1 'polypeptide(L)'
;MSDGYQVDPEALTAFAGRLDEAADEVRAAASTLAEPPGDLGPEGVTEAVEQLAAEWAGVLRGVELAAMADSVRTAGETYRQADELRHD
;
A
#
# COMPACT_ATOMS: atom_id res chain seq x y z
N MET A 1 10.14 -27.34 26.27
CA MET A 1 9.10 -27.21 25.24
C MET A 1 9.26 -25.81 24.72
N SER A 2 9.69 -25.65 23.47
CA SER A 2 9.94 -24.34 22.90
C SER A 2 8.61 -23.60 22.87
N ASP A 3 8.52 -22.45 23.55
CA ASP A 3 7.46 -21.49 23.27
C ASP A 3 7.59 -21.17 21.78
N GLY A 4 6.64 -21.71 21.00
CA GLY A 4 6.63 -21.55 19.55
C GLY A 4 6.46 -20.07 19.21
N TYR A 5 6.89 -19.69 18.01
CA TYR A 5 6.70 -18.34 17.48
C TYR A 5 5.22 -17.94 17.59
N GLN A 6 4.90 -17.07 18.56
CA GLN A 6 3.55 -16.61 18.81
C GLN A 6 3.34 -15.31 18.04
N VAL A 7 2.50 -15.37 17.01
CA VAL A 7 2.09 -14.21 16.24
C VAL A 7 0.85 -13.63 16.87
N ASP A 8 0.83 -12.30 17.01
CA ASP A 8 -0.34 -11.55 17.46
C ASP A 8 -1.24 -11.20 16.26
N PRO A 9 -2.43 -11.81 16.12
CA PRO A 9 -3.35 -11.51 15.01
C PRO A 9 -3.92 -10.09 15.04
N GLU A 10 -4.00 -9.45 16.23
CA GLU A 10 -4.45 -8.06 16.35
C GLU A 10 -3.39 -7.11 15.78
N ALA A 11 -2.11 -7.37 16.06
CA ALA A 11 -1.01 -6.62 15.48
C ALA A 11 -0.97 -6.72 13.94
N LEU A 12 -1.26 -7.91 13.38
CA LEU A 12 -1.39 -8.09 11.94
C LEU A 12 -2.57 -7.30 11.37
N THR A 13 -3.72 -7.32 12.04
CA THR A 13 -4.91 -6.55 11.62
C THR A 13 -4.63 -5.05 11.61
N ALA A 14 -3.98 -4.53 12.66
CA ALA A 14 -3.58 -3.14 12.74
C ALA A 14 -2.56 -2.75 11.66
N PHE A 15 -1.65 -3.66 11.31
CA PHE A 15 -0.70 -3.42 10.23
C PHE A 15 -1.37 -3.41 8.85
N ALA A 16 -2.32 -4.31 8.59
CA ALA A 16 -3.11 -4.28 7.36
C ALA A 16 -3.89 -2.96 7.21
N GLY A 17 -4.45 -2.42 8.30
CA GLY A 17 -5.09 -1.09 8.29
C GLY A 17 -4.14 0.03 7.88
N ARG A 18 -2.91 0.04 8.42
CA ARG A 18 -1.88 1.04 8.01
C ARG A 18 -1.45 0.89 6.55
N LEU A 19 -1.47 -0.32 6.01
CA LEU A 19 -1.18 -0.56 4.59
C LEU A 19 -2.29 -0.01 3.69
N ASP A 20 -3.57 -0.12 4.08
CA ASP A 20 -4.68 0.51 3.36
C ASP A 20 -4.56 2.03 3.36
N GLU A 21 -4.31 2.63 4.54
CA GLU A 21 -4.11 4.08 4.66
C GLU A 21 -2.98 4.57 3.73
N ALA A 22 -1.85 3.87 3.75
CA ALA A 22 -0.73 4.17 2.85
C ALA A 22 -1.09 3.95 1.36
N ALA A 23 -1.89 2.93 1.04
CA ALA A 23 -2.35 2.70 -0.32
C ALA A 23 -3.24 3.84 -0.84
N ASP A 24 -4.10 4.38 0.02
CA ASP A 24 -4.95 5.53 -0.29
C ASP A 24 -4.14 6.81 -0.49
N GLU A 25 -3.14 7.06 0.37
CA GLU A 25 -2.20 8.17 0.22
C GLU A 25 -1.41 8.09 -1.10
N VAL A 26 -0.89 6.91 -1.43
CA VAL A 26 -0.17 6.68 -2.70
C VAL A 26 -1.09 6.90 -3.90
N ARG A 27 -2.33 6.43 -3.84
CA ARG A 27 -3.32 6.64 -4.92
C ARG A 27 -3.67 8.12 -5.07
N ALA A 28 -3.79 8.86 -3.97
CA ALA A 28 -4.02 10.29 -3.99
C ALA A 28 -2.84 11.02 -4.64
N ALA A 29 -1.60 10.71 -4.25
CA ALA A 29 -0.40 11.30 -4.84
C ALA A 29 -0.29 11.01 -6.35
N ALA A 30 -0.58 9.78 -6.78
CA ALA A 30 -0.61 9.41 -8.20
C ALA A 30 -1.72 10.13 -8.98
N SER A 31 -2.80 10.51 -8.32
CA SER A 31 -3.90 11.26 -8.94
C SER A 31 -3.52 12.74 -9.09
N THR A 32 -2.90 13.34 -8.08
CA THR A 32 -2.36 14.70 -8.16
C THR A 32 -1.32 14.84 -9.27
N LEU A 33 -0.43 13.85 -9.44
CA LEU A 33 0.56 13.86 -10.53
C LEU A 33 -0.06 13.69 -11.92
N ALA A 34 -1.29 13.20 -12.03
CA ALA A 34 -1.98 13.08 -13.31
C ALA A 34 -2.69 14.38 -13.70
N GLU A 35 -2.76 15.37 -12.81
CA GLU A 35 -3.29 16.69 -13.13
C GLU A 35 -2.28 17.46 -13.99
N PRO A 36 -2.74 18.14 -15.06
CA PRO A 36 -1.85 18.89 -15.92
C PRO A 36 -1.18 20.01 -15.11
N PRO A 37 0.16 20.10 -15.11
CA PRO A 37 0.82 21.28 -14.62
C PRO A 37 0.39 22.42 -15.56
N GLY A 38 -0.15 23.51 -15.02
CA GLY A 38 -0.48 24.67 -15.85
C GLY A 38 0.74 25.20 -16.62
N ASP A 39 0.60 26.32 -17.33
CA ASP A 39 1.73 26.88 -18.07
C ASP A 39 2.95 27.14 -17.17
N LEU A 40 4.04 26.41 -17.40
CA LEU A 40 5.30 26.50 -16.66
C LEU A 40 6.31 27.42 -17.33
N GLY A 41 5.94 28.09 -18.43
CA GLY A 41 6.72 29.11 -19.09
C GLY A 41 7.36 28.64 -20.41
N PRO A 42 8.71 28.58 -20.53
CA PRO A 42 9.35 28.36 -21.83
C PRO A 42 8.92 27.08 -22.54
N GLU A 43 8.92 27.10 -23.87
CA GLU A 43 8.63 25.92 -24.69
C GLU A 43 9.48 24.70 -24.25
N GLY A 44 8.80 23.56 -24.09
CA GLY A 44 9.39 22.29 -23.69
C GLY A 44 9.45 22.03 -22.18
N VAL A 45 9.32 23.05 -21.31
CA VAL A 45 9.32 22.82 -19.85
C VAL A 45 8.05 22.09 -19.42
N THR A 46 6.89 22.55 -19.88
CA THR A 46 5.59 21.91 -19.59
C THR A 46 5.58 20.46 -20.03
N GLU A 47 6.03 20.18 -21.26
CA GLU A 47 6.06 18.83 -21.83
C GLU A 47 7.02 17.89 -21.07
N ALA A 48 8.19 18.41 -20.65
CA ALA A 48 9.13 17.64 -19.82
C ALA A 48 8.55 17.31 -18.43
N VAL A 49 7.81 18.25 -17.81
CA VAL A 49 7.16 18.01 -16.51
C VAL A 49 5.98 17.07 -16.64
N GLU A 50 5.17 17.18 -17.70
CA GLU A 50 4.09 16.23 -17.99
C GLU A 50 4.63 14.80 -18.16
N GLN A 51 5.74 14.64 -18.87
CA GLN A 51 6.37 13.33 -19.04
C GLN A 51 6.89 12.76 -17.71
N LEU A 52 7.57 13.58 -16.91
CA LEU A 52 8.08 13.18 -15.60
C LEU A 52 6.93 12.80 -14.64
N ALA A 53 5.88 13.61 -14.61
CA ALA A 53 4.71 13.38 -13.76
C ALA A 53 3.97 12.09 -14.16
N ALA A 54 3.85 11.82 -15.46
CA ALA A 54 3.29 10.58 -15.99
C ALA A 54 4.11 9.34 -15.58
N GLU A 55 5.45 9.42 -15.66
CA GLU A 55 6.34 8.34 -15.20
C GLU A 55 6.16 8.05 -13.71
N TRP A 56 6.19 9.10 -12.88
CA TRP A 56 6.04 8.96 -11.43
C TRP A 56 4.66 8.47 -11.03
N ALA A 57 3.59 8.96 -11.68
CA ALA A 57 2.24 8.44 -11.48
C ALA A 57 2.15 6.95 -11.83
N GLY A 58 2.87 6.52 -12.88
CA GLY A 58 2.99 5.11 -13.25
C GLY A 58 3.66 4.27 -12.15
N VAL A 59 4.79 4.74 -11.62
CA VAL A 59 5.50 4.07 -10.51
C VAL A 59 4.60 3.93 -9.29
N LEU A 60 3.94 5.01 -8.87
CA LEU A 60 3.06 5.01 -7.70
C LEU A 60 1.86 4.07 -7.87
N ARG A 61 1.28 3.99 -9.08
CA ARG A 61 0.19 3.03 -9.37
C ARG A 61 0.65 1.58 -9.34
N GLY A 62 1.94 1.31 -9.56
CA GLY A 62 2.52 -0.03 -9.47
C GLY A 62 2.79 -0.50 -8.03
N VAL A 63 2.57 0.35 -7.02
CA VAL A 63 2.78 0.00 -5.61
C VAL A 63 1.57 -0.80 -5.09
N GLU A 64 1.78 -2.09 -4.80
CA GLU A 64 0.71 -3.04 -4.45
C GLU A 64 0.39 -3.12 -2.94
N LEU A 65 0.30 -1.98 -2.24
CA LEU A 65 0.07 -1.97 -0.79
C LEU A 65 -1.26 -2.60 -0.37
N ALA A 66 -2.31 -2.43 -1.16
CA ALA A 66 -3.62 -3.07 -0.89
C ALA A 66 -3.53 -4.61 -0.95
N ALA A 67 -2.80 -5.16 -1.93
CA ALA A 67 -2.59 -6.60 -2.03
C ALA A 67 -1.75 -7.13 -0.85
N MET A 68 -0.78 -6.35 -0.38
CA MET A 68 -0.03 -6.67 0.84
C MET A 68 -0.95 -6.67 2.08
N ALA A 69 -1.84 -5.69 2.20
CA ALA A 69 -2.82 -5.61 3.29
C ALA A 69 -3.71 -6.86 3.33
N ASP A 70 -4.22 -7.29 2.17
CA ASP A 70 -5.02 -8.50 2.03
C ASP A 70 -4.23 -9.76 2.45
N SER A 71 -2.98 -9.89 1.99
CA SER A 71 -2.11 -11.00 2.41
C SER A 71 -1.88 -11.03 3.91
N VAL A 72 -1.73 -9.87 4.56
CA VAL A 72 -1.56 -9.76 6.02
C VAL A 72 -2.83 -10.17 6.76
N ARG A 73 -4.02 -9.79 6.26
CA ARG A 73 -5.31 -10.24 6.82
C ARG A 73 -5.46 -11.75 6.74
N THR A 74 -5.18 -12.33 5.57
CA THR A 74 -5.22 -13.79 5.37
C THR A 74 -4.27 -14.51 6.32
N ALA A 75 -3.07 -13.97 6.53
CA ALA A 75 -2.14 -14.51 7.52
C ALA A 75 -2.71 -14.43 8.95
N GLY A 76 -3.28 -13.29 9.34
CA GLY A 76 -3.90 -13.09 10.65
C GLY A 76 -5.08 -14.04 10.91
N GLU A 77 -5.91 -14.27 9.91
CA GLU A 77 -7.01 -15.26 9.97
C GLU A 77 -6.47 -16.69 10.15
N THR A 78 -5.40 -17.03 9.45
CA THR A 78 -4.74 -18.35 9.56
C THR A 78 -4.20 -18.57 10.98
N TYR A 79 -3.55 -17.57 11.57
CA TYR A 79 -3.06 -17.67 12.95
C TYR A 79 -4.20 -17.78 13.97
N ARG A 80 -5.30 -17.03 13.79
CA ARG A 80 -6.47 -17.11 14.68
C ARG A 80 -7.10 -18.51 14.66
N GLN A 81 -7.27 -19.09 13.48
CA GLN A 81 -7.79 -20.47 13.34
C GLN A 81 -6.85 -21.50 14.01
N ALA A 82 -5.54 -21.32 13.89
CA ALA A 82 -4.57 -22.22 14.52
C ALA A 82 -4.60 -22.12 16.05
N ASP A 83 -4.80 -20.93 16.62
CA ASP A 83 -4.95 -20.74 18.06
C ASP A 83 -6.26 -21.38 18.57
N GLU A 84 -7.39 -21.21 17.87
CA GLU A 84 -8.66 -21.85 18.22
C GLU A 84 -8.54 -23.38 18.31
N LEU A 85 -7.91 -24.02 17.31
CA LEU A 85 -7.67 -25.47 17.30
C LEU A 85 -6.71 -25.96 18.38
N ARG A 86 -5.88 -25.10 18.96
CA ARG A 86 -4.97 -25.44 20.06
C ARG A 86 -5.67 -25.38 21.42
N HIS A 87 -6.80 -24.69 21.50
CA HIS A 87 -7.56 -24.47 22.73
C HIS A 87 -8.78 -25.39 22.89
N ASP A 88 -9.12 -26.19 21.87
CA ASP A 88 -10.06 -27.33 21.89
C ASP A 88 -9.40 -28.65 22.33
#